data_AF-A0A1Y0BR07-F1
#
_entry.id   AF-A0A1Y0BR07-F1
#
_cell.length_a   1.000
_cell.length_b   1.000
_cell.length_c   1.000
_cell.angle_alpha   90.00
_cell.angle_beta   90.00
_cell.angle_gamma   90.00
#
_symmetry.space_group_name_H-M   'P 1'
#
loop_
_entity.id
_entity.type
_entity.pdbx_description
1 polymer ?
#
loop_
_entity_poly.entity_id
_entity_poly.type
_entity_poly.pdbx_seq_one_letter_code
_entity_poly.pdbx_strand_id
1 'polypeptide(L)'
;MPRIGEYARYLIATAMLCNGIVGLYLGGAWVWLGLAGFVSLALLDFTAGADHSRRGGAGKWFYNGVLYLQLPLMIALWVLFALHIRAGDLGWLNMIGALIAVAFLNALGGLPSAHELMHRKHPLEIAYCSLYLTVFGLPMNDLYHVHGHHPFVGTADDSDTPVRGQSVYRFVLDSVVDGTVKAYQFEKARLAKRDHSVFWWRGRLVWALVSVTVWVGFFLWLAGPFGLPWLIAAWAVCFLILGGFNYTQHYGIVRQPGTPLLPHHSWNHLNTFSRAVSFEISTHSEHHLDPDKHYELLRPYTDAPQMPSIVACFLASFIPPLWERLIARPRLENWDRHYANPTEQRLAMEANARAGWPRWLETKPAAA
;
A
#
# COMPACT_ATOMS: atom_id res chain seq x y z
N MET A 1 21.85 13.02 -14.09
CA MET A 1 21.93 13.36 -12.65
C MET A 1 20.56 13.11 -12.01
N PRO A 2 20.49 12.64 -10.75
CA PRO A 2 19.21 12.48 -10.06
C PRO A 2 18.50 13.82 -9.98
N ARG A 3 17.20 13.88 -10.32
CA ARG A 3 16.42 15.14 -10.27
C ARG A 3 16.22 15.65 -8.84
N ILE A 4 16.39 14.77 -7.85
CA ILE A 4 16.24 15.04 -6.42
C ILE A 4 17.42 14.34 -5.71
N GLY A 5 18.09 15.04 -4.79
CA GLY A 5 19.18 14.46 -4.01
C GLY A 5 18.71 13.31 -3.11
N GLU A 6 19.63 12.39 -2.78
CA GLU A 6 19.36 11.16 -2.04
C GLU A 6 18.61 11.40 -0.71
N TYR A 7 19.07 12.36 0.09
CA TYR A 7 18.45 12.70 1.38
C TYR A 7 17.06 13.32 1.20
N ALA A 8 16.93 14.28 0.29
CA ALA A 8 15.67 14.95 0.03
C ALA A 8 14.60 13.97 -0.45
N ARG A 9 14.97 13.00 -1.30
CA ARG A 9 14.10 11.94 -1.82
C ARG A 9 13.37 11.20 -0.70
N TYR A 10 14.10 10.76 0.32
CA TYR A 10 13.52 9.96 1.40
C TYR A 10 12.90 10.77 2.55
N LEU A 11 13.02 12.10 2.50
CA LEU A 11 12.33 13.01 3.41
C LEU A 11 11.01 13.56 2.82
N ILE A 12 10.64 13.22 1.57
CA ILE A 12 9.39 13.70 0.96
C ILE A 12 8.16 13.25 1.77
N ALA A 13 8.07 11.97 2.14
CA ALA A 13 6.97 11.47 2.94
C ALA A 13 6.89 12.16 4.31
N THR A 14 8.05 12.38 4.95
CA THR A 14 8.16 13.14 6.20
C THR A 14 7.68 14.58 6.03
N ALA A 15 8.11 15.27 4.98
CA ALA A 15 7.69 16.64 4.70
C ALA A 15 6.17 16.74 4.50
N MET A 16 5.57 15.75 3.82
CA MET A 16 4.12 15.69 3.64
C MET A 16 3.36 15.43 4.93
N LEU A 17 3.87 14.56 5.81
CA LEU A 17 3.32 14.36 7.15
C LEU A 17 3.40 15.64 7.99
N CYS A 18 4.57 16.29 8.03
CA CYS A 18 4.73 17.58 8.71
C CYS A 18 3.77 18.64 8.17
N ASN A 19 3.57 18.70 6.85
CA ASN A 19 2.65 19.62 6.21
C ASN A 19 1.19 19.38 6.65
N GLY A 20 0.75 18.12 6.78
CA GLY A 20 -0.55 17.79 7.34
C GLY A 20 -0.70 18.11 8.82
N ILE A 21 0.34 17.84 9.62
CA ILE A 21 0.38 18.17 11.05
C ILE A 21 0.24 19.67 11.25
N VAL A 22 0.98 20.48 10.49
CA VAL A 22 0.85 21.94 10.51
C VAL A 22 -0.57 22.36 10.11
N GLY A 23 -1.13 21.74 9.06
CA GLY A 23 -2.49 22.00 8.61
C GLY A 23 -3.55 21.75 9.68
N LEU A 24 -3.46 20.61 10.39
CA LEU A 24 -4.33 20.30 11.52
C LEU A 24 -4.08 21.26 12.69
N TYR A 25 -2.83 21.47 13.09
CA TYR A 25 -2.49 22.37 14.20
C TYR A 25 -3.07 23.79 14.04
N LEU A 26 -3.06 24.32 12.82
CA LEU A 26 -3.64 25.64 12.52
C LEU A 26 -5.19 25.64 12.46
N GLY A 27 -5.81 24.48 12.24
CA GLY A 27 -7.26 24.33 12.15
C GLY A 27 -7.92 25.08 10.98
N GLY A 28 -9.25 25.19 11.03
CA GLY A 28 -10.02 25.87 10.00
C GLY A 28 -9.81 25.28 8.61
N ALA A 29 -9.56 26.13 7.60
CA ALA A 29 -9.31 25.68 6.22
C ALA A 29 -7.89 25.08 6.03
N TRP A 30 -6.96 25.26 6.98
CA TRP A 30 -5.60 24.75 6.85
C TRP A 30 -5.51 23.23 6.89
N VAL A 31 -6.55 22.54 7.37
CA VAL A 31 -6.65 21.07 7.35
C VAL A 31 -6.52 20.48 5.95
N TRP A 32 -6.80 21.25 4.90
CA TRP A 32 -6.66 20.85 3.50
C TRP A 32 -5.21 20.88 2.98
N LEU A 33 -4.28 21.43 3.75
CA LEU A 33 -2.88 21.59 3.35
C LEU A 33 -2.21 20.24 3.03
N GLY A 34 -2.54 19.18 3.79
CA GLY A 34 -2.08 17.82 3.51
C GLY A 34 -2.51 17.31 2.13
N LEU A 35 -3.79 17.50 1.78
CA LEU A 35 -4.33 17.11 0.48
C LEU A 35 -3.72 17.95 -0.65
N ALA A 36 -3.56 19.25 -0.46
CA ALA A 36 -2.90 20.13 -1.42
C ALA A 36 -1.44 19.69 -1.69
N GLY A 37 -0.72 19.27 -0.65
CA GLY A 37 0.62 18.69 -0.78
C GLY A 37 0.63 17.43 -1.63
N PHE A 38 -0.36 16.55 -1.47
CA PHE A 38 -0.50 15.36 -2.31
C PHE A 38 -0.81 15.68 -3.78
N VAL A 39 -1.77 16.58 -4.04
CA VAL A 39 -2.07 17.02 -5.41
C VAL A 39 -0.82 17.61 -6.07
N SER A 40 -0.03 18.37 -5.31
CA SER A 40 1.25 18.90 -5.79
C SER A 40 2.25 17.78 -6.12
N LEU A 41 2.39 16.77 -5.26
CA LEU A 41 3.23 15.60 -5.53
C LEU A 41 2.77 14.86 -6.79
N ALA A 42 1.47 14.69 -6.98
CA ALA A 42 0.89 14.03 -8.16
C ALA A 42 1.29 14.74 -9.46
N LEU A 43 1.16 16.06 -9.48
CA LEU A 43 1.52 16.90 -10.63
C LEU A 43 3.03 16.87 -10.90
N LEU A 44 3.84 16.88 -9.85
CA LEU A 44 5.29 16.75 -9.95
C LEU A 44 5.70 15.37 -10.48
N ASP A 45 5.05 14.29 -10.03
CA ASP A 45 5.36 12.95 -10.49
C ASP A 45 5.00 12.70 -11.96
N PHE A 46 3.93 13.34 -12.42
CA PHE A 46 3.51 13.31 -13.82
C PHE A 46 4.55 13.99 -14.74
N THR A 47 5.17 15.08 -14.28
CA THR A 47 6.10 15.89 -15.08
C THR A 47 7.57 15.49 -14.91
N ALA A 48 7.94 14.85 -13.80
CA ALA A 48 9.32 14.47 -13.49
C ALA A 48 9.82 13.24 -14.26
N GLY A 49 8.93 12.50 -14.94
CA GLY A 49 9.31 11.32 -15.72
C GLY A 49 9.91 10.18 -14.90
N ALA A 50 10.36 9.15 -15.60
CA ALA A 50 10.95 7.96 -14.99
C ALA A 50 12.37 8.22 -14.45
N ASP A 51 12.68 7.55 -13.35
CA ASP A 51 14.01 7.48 -12.77
C ASP A 51 14.42 6.02 -12.73
N HIS A 52 15.55 5.69 -13.35
CA HIS A 52 16.11 4.33 -13.41
C HIS A 52 17.40 4.19 -12.61
N SER A 53 17.78 5.22 -11.85
CA SER A 53 19.00 5.18 -11.06
C SER A 53 18.86 4.26 -9.85
N ARG A 54 19.97 3.58 -9.52
CA ARG A 54 20.14 2.87 -8.25
C ARG A 54 20.43 3.86 -7.11
N ARG A 55 20.11 3.44 -5.90
CA ARG A 55 20.22 4.22 -4.67
C ARG A 55 21.23 3.55 -3.72
N GLY A 56 21.39 4.11 -2.52
CA GLY A 56 22.35 3.60 -1.52
C GLY A 56 23.51 4.55 -1.22
N GLY A 57 23.38 5.84 -1.57
CA GLY A 57 24.41 6.85 -1.34
C GLY A 57 24.47 7.41 0.09
N ALA A 58 23.47 7.15 0.94
CA ALA A 58 23.41 7.61 2.32
C ALA A 58 23.78 6.50 3.32
N GLY A 59 24.04 6.89 4.58
CA GLY A 59 24.33 5.92 5.64
C GLY A 59 23.09 5.12 6.07
N LYS A 60 23.27 3.87 6.49
CA LYS A 60 22.18 3.00 7.00
C LYS A 60 21.34 3.65 8.10
N TRP A 61 21.96 4.45 8.96
CA TRP A 61 21.28 5.18 10.02
C TRP A 61 20.21 6.13 9.47
N PHE A 62 20.44 6.72 8.30
CA PHE A 62 19.50 7.64 7.67
C PHE A 62 18.31 6.87 7.08
N TYR A 63 18.57 5.82 6.30
CA TYR A 63 17.50 5.00 5.71
C TYR A 63 16.60 4.38 6.78
N ASN A 64 17.19 3.82 7.84
CA ASN A 64 16.40 3.29 8.95
C ASN A 64 15.71 4.42 9.74
N GLY A 65 16.41 5.53 9.97
CA GLY A 65 15.89 6.68 10.71
C GLY A 65 14.63 7.26 10.10
N VAL A 66 14.56 7.39 8.77
CA VAL A 66 13.35 7.91 8.10
C VAL A 66 12.17 6.95 8.21
N LEU A 67 12.38 5.64 8.25
CA LEU A 67 11.30 4.66 8.46
C LEU A 67 10.74 4.75 9.89
N TYR A 68 11.58 4.98 10.90
CA TYR A 68 11.11 5.12 12.28
C TYR A 68 10.46 6.47 12.54
N LEU A 69 10.92 7.53 11.86
CA LEU A 69 10.42 8.89 12.03
C LEU A 69 8.94 9.06 11.65
N GLN A 70 8.42 8.24 10.72
CA GLN A 70 7.02 8.43 10.30
C GLN A 70 6.01 8.09 11.40
N LEU A 71 6.31 7.15 12.31
CA LEU A 71 5.40 6.69 13.36
C LEU A 71 5.03 7.80 14.35
N PRO A 72 5.98 8.52 14.99
CA PRO A 72 5.63 9.62 15.89
C PRO A 72 4.89 10.75 15.16
N LEU A 73 5.21 11.03 13.89
CA LEU A 73 4.50 12.03 13.08
C LEU A 73 3.06 11.59 12.79
N MET A 74 2.87 10.32 12.46
CA MET A 74 1.55 9.72 12.25
C MET A 74 0.72 9.76 13.53
N ILE A 75 1.30 9.42 14.69
CA ILE A 75 0.63 9.54 15.99
C ILE A 75 0.23 11.00 16.26
N ALA A 76 1.12 11.97 16.01
CA ALA A 76 0.79 13.39 16.18
C ALA A 76 -0.39 13.82 15.30
N LEU A 77 -0.45 13.35 14.05
CA LEU A 77 -1.55 13.60 13.12
C LEU A 77 -2.89 13.09 13.68
N TRP A 78 -2.92 11.85 14.18
CA TRP A 78 -4.11 11.25 14.79
C TRP A 78 -4.52 11.93 16.11
N VAL A 79 -3.56 12.36 16.92
CA VAL A 79 -3.83 13.11 18.16
C VAL A 79 -4.49 14.45 17.84
N LEU A 80 -3.94 15.23 16.91
CA LEU A 80 -4.56 16.51 16.50
C LEU A 80 -5.96 16.31 15.93
N PHE A 81 -6.16 15.27 15.12
CA PHE A 81 -7.48 14.92 14.61
C PHE A 81 -8.48 14.61 15.74
N ALA A 82 -8.07 13.81 16.73
CA ALA A 82 -8.88 13.52 17.91
C ALA A 82 -9.23 14.80 18.70
N LEU A 83 -8.28 15.72 18.85
CA LEU A 83 -8.51 16.99 19.55
C LEU A 83 -9.52 17.88 18.83
N HIS A 84 -9.51 17.96 17.50
CA HIS A 84 -10.54 18.68 16.75
C HIS A 84 -11.93 18.06 16.90
N ILE A 85 -12.02 16.73 16.88
CA ILE A 85 -13.29 16.04 17.14
C ILE A 85 -13.82 16.40 18.53
N ARG A 86 -12.94 16.38 19.53
CA ARG A 86 -13.30 16.69 20.91
C ARG A 86 -13.75 18.14 21.08
N ALA A 87 -13.04 19.07 20.45
CA ALA A 87 -13.33 20.49 20.52
C ALA A 87 -14.60 20.86 19.74
N GLY A 88 -14.92 20.11 18.67
CA GLY A 88 -16.05 20.44 17.78
C GLY A 88 -15.85 21.79 17.08
N ASP A 89 -14.58 22.16 16.83
CA ASP A 89 -14.17 23.49 16.37
C ASP A 89 -14.08 23.59 14.83
N LEU A 90 -14.05 22.46 14.13
CA LEU A 90 -14.10 22.40 12.68
C LEU A 90 -15.54 22.31 12.17
N GLY A 91 -15.90 23.20 11.25
CA GLY A 91 -17.11 23.04 10.45
C GLY A 91 -17.09 21.73 9.63
N TRP A 92 -18.26 21.20 9.29
CA TRP A 92 -18.43 19.88 8.67
C TRP A 92 -17.51 19.62 7.46
N LEU A 93 -17.37 20.60 6.56
CA LEU A 93 -16.50 20.49 5.39
C LEU A 93 -15.03 20.33 5.77
N ASN A 94 -14.54 21.12 6.74
CA ASN A 94 -13.16 21.04 7.21
C ASN A 94 -12.93 19.75 8.00
N MET A 95 -13.95 19.23 8.68
CA MET A 95 -13.86 17.94 9.36
C MET A 95 -13.69 16.78 8.35
N ILE A 96 -14.38 16.82 7.22
CA ILE A 96 -14.15 15.89 6.09
C ILE A 96 -12.72 16.07 5.53
N GLY A 97 -12.28 17.31 5.35
CA GLY A 97 -10.91 17.61 4.90
C GLY A 97 -9.85 17.04 5.84
N ALA A 98 -10.04 17.19 7.15
CA ALA A 98 -9.18 16.62 8.17
C ALA A 98 -9.18 15.08 8.12
N LEU A 99 -10.34 14.44 7.97
CA LEU A 99 -10.44 12.99 7.82
C LEU A 99 -9.67 12.49 6.59
N ILE A 100 -9.84 13.14 5.43
CA ILE A 100 -9.14 12.77 4.20
C ILE A 100 -7.63 12.97 4.37
N ALA A 101 -7.21 14.11 4.94
CA ALA A 101 -5.80 14.39 5.19
C ALA A 101 -5.16 13.36 6.12
N VAL A 102 -5.83 13.00 7.22
CA VAL A 102 -5.39 11.98 8.17
C VAL A 102 -5.25 10.64 7.47
N ALA A 103 -6.30 10.14 6.81
CA ALA A 103 -6.27 8.84 6.16
C ALA A 103 -5.19 8.76 5.06
N PHE A 104 -5.04 9.83 4.27
CA PHE A 104 -4.09 9.88 3.18
C PHE A 104 -2.64 9.94 3.65
N LEU A 105 -2.31 10.82 4.60
CA LEU A 105 -0.94 10.95 5.09
C LEU A 105 -0.53 9.78 5.98
N ASN A 106 -1.48 9.19 6.71
CA ASN A 106 -1.32 7.92 7.41
C ASN A 106 -0.86 6.82 6.44
N ALA A 107 -1.56 6.67 5.30
CA ALA A 107 -1.14 5.73 4.26
C ALA A 107 0.21 6.12 3.63
N LEU A 108 0.39 7.37 3.20
CA LEU A 108 1.55 7.77 2.42
C LEU A 108 2.89 7.60 3.16
N GLY A 109 2.96 8.01 4.43
CA GLY A 109 4.19 7.86 5.22
C GLY A 109 4.26 6.54 5.99
N GLY A 110 3.12 6.08 6.52
CA GLY A 110 3.07 4.90 7.38
C GLY A 110 3.16 3.58 6.60
N LEU A 111 2.49 3.46 5.45
CA LEU A 111 2.40 2.17 4.75
C LEU A 111 3.76 1.75 4.18
N PRO A 112 4.47 2.56 3.37
CA PRO A 112 5.80 2.19 2.88
C PRO A 112 6.78 1.85 4.01
N SER A 113 6.71 2.60 5.12
CA SER A 113 7.54 2.34 6.30
C SER A 113 7.20 1.01 6.96
N ALA A 114 5.92 0.76 7.22
CA ALA A 114 5.44 -0.49 7.82
C ALA A 114 5.76 -1.70 6.93
N HIS A 115 5.59 -1.54 5.62
CA HIS A 115 5.91 -2.53 4.61
C HIS A 115 7.39 -2.88 4.60
N GLU A 116 8.28 -1.89 4.62
CA GLU A 116 9.71 -2.18 4.69
C GLU A 116 10.06 -2.91 6.01
N LEU A 117 9.44 -2.51 7.11
CA LEU A 117 9.70 -3.06 8.44
C LEU A 117 9.13 -4.47 8.65
N MET A 118 8.07 -4.88 7.94
CA MET A 118 7.53 -6.26 8.05
C MET A 118 8.44 -7.32 7.43
N HIS A 119 9.26 -6.95 6.44
CA HIS A 119 10.26 -7.85 5.86
C HIS A 119 11.53 -7.95 6.69
N ARG A 120 11.60 -7.22 7.79
CA ARG A 120 12.77 -7.23 8.68
C ARG A 120 12.68 -8.34 9.71
N LYS A 121 13.87 -8.75 10.18
CA LYS A 121 14.04 -9.86 11.14
C LYS A 121 14.35 -9.37 12.56
N HIS A 122 14.74 -8.11 12.73
CA HIS A 122 15.08 -7.59 14.05
C HIS A 122 13.79 -7.35 14.87
N PRO A 123 13.73 -7.76 16.15
CA PRO A 123 12.51 -7.62 16.97
C PRO A 123 11.98 -6.19 17.09
N LEU A 124 12.88 -5.18 17.13
CA LEU A 124 12.47 -3.77 17.18
C LEU A 124 11.75 -3.32 15.89
N GLU A 125 12.20 -3.81 14.73
CA GLU A 125 11.61 -3.47 13.43
C GLU A 125 10.22 -4.08 13.29
N ILE A 126 10.07 -5.35 13.70
CA ILE A 126 8.77 -6.04 13.75
C ILE A 126 7.83 -5.36 14.74
N ALA A 127 8.33 -4.89 15.88
CA ALA A 127 7.53 -4.14 16.85
C ALA A 127 7.05 -2.80 16.28
N TYR A 128 7.91 -2.05 15.60
CA TYR A 128 7.52 -0.81 14.91
C TYR A 128 6.49 -1.07 13.81
N CYS A 129 6.71 -2.09 12.97
CA CYS A 129 5.74 -2.52 11.98
C CYS A 129 4.38 -2.80 12.61
N SER A 130 4.35 -3.58 13.71
CA SER A 130 3.13 -3.89 14.45
C SER A 130 2.42 -2.62 14.92
N LEU A 131 3.15 -1.63 15.45
CA LEU A 131 2.59 -0.34 15.87
C LEU A 131 1.98 0.45 14.70
N TYR A 132 2.67 0.51 13.55
CA TYR A 132 2.09 1.11 12.35
C TYR A 132 0.77 0.42 11.98
N LEU A 133 0.80 -0.91 11.86
CA LEU A 133 -0.35 -1.72 11.49
C LEU A 133 -1.52 -1.61 12.50
N THR A 134 -1.23 -1.43 13.79
CA THR A 134 -2.24 -1.13 14.81
C THR A 134 -2.93 0.22 14.54
N VAL A 135 -2.17 1.26 14.19
CA VAL A 135 -2.75 2.57 13.86
C VAL A 135 -3.61 2.50 12.59
N PHE A 136 -3.22 1.65 11.63
CA PHE A 136 -4.05 1.32 10.47
C PHE A 136 -5.32 0.53 10.81
N GLY A 137 -5.40 -0.12 11.98
CA GLY A 137 -6.50 -1.03 12.33
C GLY A 137 -6.32 -2.45 11.77
N LEU A 138 -5.13 -2.82 11.29
CA LEU A 138 -4.80 -4.12 10.71
C LEU A 138 -3.56 -4.77 11.38
N PRO A 139 -3.54 -4.95 12.71
CA PRO A 139 -2.34 -5.28 13.51
C PRO A 139 -1.64 -6.63 13.19
N MET A 140 -2.22 -7.46 12.30
CA MET A 140 -1.65 -8.75 11.88
C MET A 140 -1.40 -8.83 10.37
N ASN A 141 -1.53 -7.73 9.63
CA ASN A 141 -1.44 -7.76 8.17
C ASN A 141 -0.06 -8.21 7.66
N ASP A 142 1.01 -7.98 8.43
CA ASP A 142 2.35 -8.45 8.12
C ASP A 142 2.42 -9.97 7.96
N LEU A 143 1.70 -10.73 8.81
CA LEU A 143 1.69 -12.20 8.72
C LEU A 143 1.13 -12.67 7.39
N TYR A 144 0.02 -12.08 6.96
CA TYR A 144 -0.58 -12.42 5.67
C TYR A 144 0.28 -11.93 4.50
N HIS A 145 0.82 -10.72 4.59
CA HIS A 145 1.66 -10.18 3.52
C HIS A 145 2.90 -11.07 3.28
N VAL A 146 3.63 -11.42 4.34
CA VAL A 146 4.88 -12.21 4.26
C VAL A 146 4.63 -13.68 3.93
N HIS A 147 3.59 -14.30 4.50
CA HIS A 147 3.37 -15.75 4.36
C HIS A 147 2.26 -16.13 3.36
N GLY A 148 1.47 -15.16 2.90
CA GLY A 148 0.41 -15.32 1.93
C GLY A 148 0.76 -14.62 0.62
N HIS A 149 0.76 -13.29 0.62
CA HIS A 149 0.88 -12.51 -0.62
C HIS A 149 2.19 -12.81 -1.37
N HIS A 150 3.36 -12.65 -0.75
CA HIS A 150 4.65 -12.88 -1.41
C HIS A 150 4.80 -14.27 -2.06
N PRO A 151 4.53 -15.39 -1.35
CA PRO A 151 4.61 -16.72 -1.95
C PRO A 151 3.58 -16.99 -3.06
N PHE A 152 2.39 -16.37 -2.98
CA PHE A 152 1.25 -16.70 -3.84
C PHE A 152 0.88 -15.60 -4.85
N VAL A 153 1.63 -14.49 -4.91
CA VAL A 153 1.32 -13.36 -5.79
C VAL A 153 1.08 -13.79 -7.24
N GLY A 154 0.05 -13.22 -7.88
CA GLY A 154 -0.38 -13.59 -9.22
C GLY A 154 -1.20 -14.89 -9.31
N THR A 155 -1.38 -15.64 -8.22
CA THR A 155 -2.15 -16.89 -8.21
C THR A 155 -3.52 -16.71 -7.58
N ALA A 156 -4.40 -17.71 -7.72
CA ALA A 156 -5.73 -17.69 -7.09
C ALA A 156 -5.68 -17.73 -5.54
N ASP A 157 -4.56 -18.16 -4.95
CA ASP A 157 -4.38 -18.25 -3.50
C ASP A 157 -3.95 -16.90 -2.87
N ASP A 158 -3.64 -15.88 -3.67
CA ASP A 158 -3.31 -14.53 -3.20
C ASP A 158 -4.55 -13.63 -3.17
N SER A 159 -4.87 -13.12 -1.98
CA SER A 159 -5.95 -12.16 -1.74
C SER A 159 -5.58 -10.74 -2.16
N ASP A 160 -4.28 -10.46 -2.37
CA ASP A 160 -3.74 -9.14 -2.70
C ASP A 160 -3.42 -8.99 -4.20
N THR A 161 -3.80 -9.98 -5.02
CA THR A 161 -3.81 -9.86 -6.49
C THR A 161 -5.25 -9.64 -6.96
N PRO A 162 -5.60 -8.43 -7.46
CA PRO A 162 -6.93 -8.20 -8.02
C PRO A 162 -7.12 -8.97 -9.32
N VAL A 163 -8.27 -9.60 -9.46
CA VAL A 163 -8.63 -10.30 -10.70
C VAL A 163 -9.07 -9.31 -11.78
N ARG A 164 -8.92 -9.69 -13.05
CA ARG A 164 -9.37 -8.86 -14.19
C ARG A 164 -10.87 -8.57 -14.07
N GLY A 165 -11.24 -7.29 -14.19
CA GLY A 165 -12.63 -6.81 -14.10
C GLY A 165 -13.12 -6.56 -12.68
N GLN A 166 -12.31 -6.83 -11.65
CA GLN A 166 -12.67 -6.52 -10.27
C GLN A 166 -12.51 -5.02 -10.02
N SER A 167 -13.51 -4.36 -9.44
CA SER A 167 -13.36 -2.95 -9.04
C SER A 167 -12.48 -2.82 -7.80
N VAL A 168 -11.79 -1.67 -7.66
CA VAL A 168 -10.97 -1.37 -6.47
C VAL A 168 -11.78 -1.49 -5.17
N TYR A 169 -13.06 -1.10 -5.18
CA TYR A 169 -13.94 -1.17 -4.01
C TYR A 169 -14.20 -2.61 -3.58
N ARG A 170 -14.46 -3.50 -4.54
CA ARG A 170 -14.69 -4.92 -4.26
C ARG A 170 -13.39 -5.59 -3.82
N PHE A 171 -12.29 -5.28 -4.52
CA PHE A 171 -10.96 -5.77 -4.17
C PHE A 171 -10.56 -5.41 -2.74
N VAL A 172 -10.67 -4.15 -2.33
CA VAL A 172 -10.30 -3.72 -0.97
C VAL A 172 -11.06 -4.50 0.09
N LEU A 173 -12.37 -4.69 -0.11
CA LEU A 173 -13.18 -5.48 0.82
C LEU A 173 -12.71 -6.93 0.88
N ASP A 174 -12.54 -7.57 -0.28
CA ASP A 174 -12.13 -8.97 -0.35
C ASP A 174 -10.72 -9.18 0.24
N SER A 175 -9.75 -8.32 -0.11
CA SER A 175 -8.36 -8.34 0.37
C SER A 175 -8.28 -8.16 1.88
N VAL A 176 -8.96 -7.16 2.46
CA VAL A 176 -8.92 -6.93 3.91
C VAL A 176 -9.54 -8.10 4.68
N VAL A 177 -10.68 -8.62 4.22
CA VAL A 177 -11.37 -9.72 4.90
C VAL A 177 -10.57 -11.01 4.79
N ASP A 178 -10.20 -11.42 3.58
CA ASP A 178 -9.50 -12.69 3.36
C ASP A 178 -8.08 -12.65 3.92
N GLY A 179 -7.36 -11.54 3.77
CA GLY A 179 -6.04 -11.33 4.36
C GLY A 179 -6.07 -11.42 5.90
N THR A 180 -7.07 -10.84 6.55
CA THR A 180 -7.25 -10.96 8.00
C THR A 180 -7.54 -12.40 8.43
N VAL A 181 -8.39 -13.11 7.70
CA VAL A 181 -8.70 -14.53 7.97
C VAL A 181 -7.45 -15.39 7.81
N LYS A 182 -6.69 -15.22 6.73
CA LYS A 182 -5.44 -15.95 6.47
C LYS A 182 -4.37 -15.64 7.51
N ALA A 183 -4.21 -14.37 7.93
CA ALA A 183 -3.30 -13.99 9.00
C ALA A 183 -3.62 -14.74 10.31
N TYR A 184 -4.90 -14.84 10.67
CA TYR A 184 -5.35 -15.62 11.83
C TYR A 184 -5.05 -17.11 11.65
N GLN A 185 -5.31 -17.69 10.47
CA GLN A 185 -5.02 -19.10 10.18
C GLN A 185 -3.52 -19.42 10.29
N PHE A 186 -2.65 -18.54 9.78
CA PHE A 186 -1.20 -18.68 9.89
C PHE A 186 -0.75 -18.66 11.35
N GLU A 187 -1.24 -17.71 12.14
CA GLU A 187 -0.91 -17.64 13.57
C GLU A 187 -1.40 -18.87 14.33
N LYS A 188 -2.64 -19.30 14.06
CA LYS A 188 -3.21 -20.52 14.64
C LYS A 188 -2.36 -21.74 14.33
N ALA A 189 -1.94 -21.91 13.07
CA ALA A 189 -1.08 -23.01 12.66
C ALA A 189 0.31 -22.95 13.33
N ARG A 190 0.90 -21.76 13.45
CA ARG A 190 2.19 -21.55 14.12
C ARG A 190 2.14 -21.93 15.61
N LEU A 191 1.08 -21.55 16.30
CA LEU A 191 0.88 -21.85 17.72
C LEU A 191 0.56 -23.33 17.96
N ALA A 192 -0.23 -23.95 17.08
CA ALA A 192 -0.50 -25.39 17.15
C ALA A 192 0.78 -26.23 17.03
N LYS A 193 1.73 -25.84 16.16
CA LYS A 193 3.06 -26.49 16.07
C LYS A 193 3.91 -26.36 17.34
N ARG A 194 3.51 -25.51 18.29
CA ARG A 194 4.19 -25.24 19.57
C ARG A 194 3.34 -25.65 20.77
N ASP A 195 2.28 -26.43 20.56
CA ASP A 195 1.35 -26.88 21.60
C ASP A 195 0.76 -25.70 22.41
N HIS A 196 0.42 -24.62 21.71
CA HIS A 196 -0.18 -23.43 22.30
C HIS A 196 -1.56 -23.13 21.70
N SER A 197 -2.48 -22.68 22.56
CA SER A 197 -3.77 -22.12 22.15
C SER A 197 -3.59 -20.80 21.38
N VAL A 198 -4.56 -20.44 20.53
CA VAL A 198 -4.62 -19.14 19.85
C VAL A 198 -4.64 -17.94 20.80
N PHE A 199 -5.09 -18.14 22.04
CA PHE A 199 -5.10 -17.12 23.10
C PHE A 199 -3.85 -17.15 24.00
N TRP A 200 -2.77 -17.78 23.55
CA TRP A 200 -1.49 -17.72 24.26
C TRP A 200 -0.99 -16.27 24.32
N TRP A 201 -0.54 -15.84 25.51
CA TRP A 201 -0.19 -14.43 25.78
C TRP A 201 1.00 -13.90 24.97
N ARG A 202 1.85 -14.78 24.42
CA ARG A 202 2.93 -14.43 23.47
C ARG A 202 2.49 -14.62 22.00
N GLY A 203 1.23 -14.94 21.75
CA GLY A 203 0.65 -15.06 20.42
C GLY A 203 0.39 -13.70 19.79
N ARG A 204 0.55 -13.62 18.47
CA ARG A 204 0.29 -12.41 17.67
C ARG A 204 -1.17 -11.97 17.78
N LEU A 205 -2.12 -12.90 17.90
CA LEU A 205 -3.54 -12.57 18.07
C LEU A 205 -3.80 -11.78 19.37
N VAL A 206 -3.24 -12.23 20.51
CA VAL A 206 -3.44 -11.53 21.79
C VAL A 206 -2.82 -10.13 21.73
N TRP A 207 -1.60 -10.00 21.21
CA TRP A 207 -0.97 -8.69 21.04
C TRP A 207 -1.71 -7.78 20.06
N ALA A 208 -2.27 -8.34 18.99
CA ALA A 208 -3.10 -7.60 18.05
C ALA A 208 -4.36 -7.04 18.71
N LEU A 209 -5.09 -7.87 19.47
CA LEU A 209 -6.27 -7.45 20.22
C LEU A 209 -5.94 -6.40 21.29
N VAL A 210 -4.85 -6.60 22.04
CA VAL A 210 -4.40 -5.63 23.05
C VAL A 210 -4.02 -4.31 22.40
N SER A 211 -3.17 -4.32 21.36
CA SER A 211 -2.68 -3.10 20.71
C SER A 211 -3.82 -2.30 20.08
N VAL A 212 -4.75 -2.95 19.36
CA VAL A 212 -5.89 -2.24 18.75
C VAL A 212 -6.85 -1.72 19.81
N THR A 213 -7.08 -2.46 20.90
CA THR A 213 -7.92 -2.00 22.02
C THR A 213 -7.31 -0.79 22.72
N VAL A 214 -5.99 -0.82 22.98
CA VAL A 214 -5.27 0.32 23.57
C VAL A 214 -5.32 1.52 22.64
N TRP A 215 -5.12 1.32 21.33
CA TRP A 215 -5.17 2.41 20.36
C TRP A 215 -6.56 3.04 20.25
N VAL A 216 -7.61 2.22 20.10
CA VAL A 216 -9.01 2.70 20.07
C VAL A 216 -9.36 3.39 21.39
N GLY A 217 -8.99 2.81 22.53
CA GLY A 217 -9.22 3.39 23.85
C GLY A 217 -8.52 4.74 24.03
N PHE A 218 -7.26 4.85 23.60
CA PHE A 218 -6.49 6.10 23.62
C PHE A 218 -7.14 7.16 22.72
N PHE A 219 -7.52 6.79 21.49
CA PHE A 219 -8.17 7.71 20.56
C PHE A 219 -9.52 8.21 21.11
N LEU A 220 -10.37 7.32 21.64
CA LEU A 220 -11.67 7.71 22.22
C LEU A 220 -11.54 8.47 23.53
N TRP A 221 -10.49 8.23 24.31
CA TRP A 221 -10.19 9.03 25.49
C TRP A 221 -9.90 10.50 25.12
N LEU A 222 -9.17 10.72 24.02
CA LEU A 222 -8.91 12.06 23.48
C LEU A 222 -10.14 12.67 22.79
N ALA A 223 -10.72 11.97 21.82
CA ALA A 223 -11.79 12.47 20.96
C ALA A 223 -13.17 12.51 21.65
N GLY A 224 -13.35 11.75 22.72
CA GLY A 224 -14.66 11.43 23.27
C GLY A 224 -15.42 10.36 22.46
N PRO A 225 -16.63 9.98 22.91
CA PRO A 225 -17.41 8.89 22.27
C PRO A 225 -17.80 9.19 20.82
N PHE A 226 -17.99 10.47 20.46
CA PHE A 226 -18.25 10.88 19.08
C PHE A 226 -17.04 10.70 18.16
N GLY A 227 -15.86 10.38 18.68
CA GLY A 227 -14.70 10.00 17.89
C GLY A 227 -14.82 8.65 17.19
N LEU A 228 -15.65 7.72 17.70
CA LEU A 228 -15.77 6.39 17.12
C LEU A 228 -16.17 6.38 15.64
N PRO A 229 -17.24 7.09 15.20
CA PRO A 229 -17.58 7.15 13.78
C PRO A 229 -16.47 7.75 12.92
N TRP A 230 -15.74 8.76 13.42
CA TRP A 230 -14.62 9.37 12.70
C TRP A 230 -13.41 8.43 12.58
N LEU A 231 -13.11 7.66 13.63
CA LEU A 231 -12.05 6.64 13.60
C LEU A 231 -12.37 5.56 12.56
N ILE A 232 -13.60 5.02 12.60
CA ILE A 232 -14.05 4.00 11.63
C ILE A 232 -14.01 4.55 10.21
N ALA A 233 -14.48 5.77 10.00
CA ALA A 233 -14.47 6.40 8.69
C ALA A 233 -13.03 6.66 8.19
N ALA A 234 -12.13 7.12 9.06
CA ALA A 234 -10.71 7.29 8.72
C ALA A 234 -10.04 5.96 8.35
N TRP A 235 -10.31 4.87 9.08
CA TRP A 235 -9.85 3.53 8.73
C TRP A 235 -10.42 3.03 7.41
N ALA A 236 -11.73 3.19 7.17
CA ALA A 236 -12.34 2.80 5.91
C ALA A 236 -11.71 3.51 4.70
N VAL A 237 -11.47 4.83 4.81
CA VAL A 237 -10.77 5.60 3.77
C VAL A 237 -9.32 5.16 3.67
N CYS A 238 -8.64 4.87 4.78
CA CYS A 238 -7.27 4.38 4.77
C CYS A 238 -7.14 3.01 4.08
N PHE A 239 -8.08 2.09 4.30
CA PHE A 239 -8.13 0.78 3.63
C PHE A 239 -8.37 0.93 2.14
N LEU A 240 -9.24 1.85 1.75
CA LEU A 240 -9.46 2.17 0.35
C LEU A 240 -8.20 2.74 -0.32
N ILE A 241 -7.43 3.57 0.38
CA ILE A 241 -6.16 4.12 -0.13
C ILE A 241 -5.08 3.04 -0.22
N LEU A 242 -4.88 2.28 0.85
CA LEU A 242 -3.95 1.15 0.93
C LEU A 242 -4.22 0.13 -0.18
N GLY A 243 -5.46 -0.35 -0.24
CA GLY A 243 -5.89 -1.31 -1.23
C GLY A 243 -5.86 -0.71 -2.64
N GLY A 244 -6.09 0.58 -2.83
CA GLY A 244 -5.92 1.24 -4.13
C GLY A 244 -4.50 1.19 -4.66
N PHE A 245 -3.49 1.43 -3.81
CA PHE A 245 -2.08 1.28 -4.23
C PHE A 245 -1.76 -0.17 -4.57
N ASN A 246 -2.10 -1.11 -3.67
CA ASN A 246 -1.86 -2.53 -3.86
C ASN A 246 -2.55 -3.05 -5.13
N TYR A 247 -3.80 -2.62 -5.35
CA TYR A 247 -4.60 -2.93 -6.52
C TYR A 247 -3.85 -2.59 -7.81
N THR A 248 -3.30 -1.39 -7.91
CA THR A 248 -2.60 -0.96 -9.13
C THR A 248 -1.28 -1.69 -9.39
N GLN A 249 -0.62 -2.20 -8.35
CA GLN A 249 0.67 -2.88 -8.44
C GLN A 249 0.56 -4.36 -8.88
N HIS A 250 -0.60 -4.98 -8.67
CA HIS A 250 -0.85 -6.38 -9.01
C HIS A 250 -1.97 -6.63 -10.03
N TYR A 251 -2.72 -5.59 -10.41
CA TYR A 251 -3.97 -5.74 -11.15
C TYR A 251 -3.86 -6.68 -12.36
N GLY A 252 -4.64 -7.78 -12.31
CA GLY A 252 -4.92 -8.66 -13.43
C GLY A 252 -3.75 -9.54 -13.93
N ILE A 253 -2.57 -9.43 -13.32
CA ILE A 253 -1.45 -10.34 -13.61
C ILE A 253 -1.81 -11.74 -13.10
N VAL A 254 -1.48 -12.74 -13.90
CA VAL A 254 -1.65 -14.15 -13.53
C VAL A 254 -0.28 -14.82 -13.55
N ARG A 255 -0.02 -15.68 -12.57
CA ARG A 255 1.19 -16.50 -12.49
C ARG A 255 0.77 -17.96 -12.44
N GLN A 256 1.52 -18.82 -13.13
CA GLN A 256 1.32 -20.25 -13.01
C GLN A 256 1.59 -20.71 -11.55
N PRO A 257 0.65 -21.38 -10.87
CA PRO A 257 0.90 -21.89 -9.52
C PRO A 257 2.06 -22.88 -9.48
N GLY A 258 2.86 -22.82 -8.42
CA GLY A 258 4.00 -23.72 -8.21
C GLY A 258 5.26 -23.41 -9.03
N THR A 259 5.27 -22.32 -9.81
CA THR A 259 6.47 -21.88 -10.53
C THR A 259 7.20 -20.75 -9.80
N PRO A 260 8.53 -20.58 -10.03
CA PRO A 260 9.28 -19.47 -9.47
C PRO A 260 8.69 -18.11 -9.87
N LEU A 261 8.78 -17.14 -8.95
CA LEU A 261 8.46 -15.75 -9.26
C LEU A 261 9.51 -15.17 -10.22
N LEU A 262 9.05 -14.31 -11.14
CA LEU A 262 9.86 -13.68 -12.19
C LEU A 262 9.54 -12.18 -12.21
N PRO A 263 10.44 -11.33 -12.75
CA PRO A 263 10.21 -9.89 -12.78
C PRO A 263 8.87 -9.46 -13.39
N HIS A 264 8.32 -10.24 -14.33
CA HIS A 264 7.06 -9.90 -14.98
C HIS A 264 5.80 -10.24 -14.17
N HIS A 265 5.91 -10.84 -12.99
CA HIS A 265 4.76 -11.14 -12.13
C HIS A 265 4.32 -9.97 -11.24
N SER A 266 4.68 -8.73 -11.60
CA SER A 266 4.25 -7.50 -10.92
C SER A 266 4.38 -6.29 -11.86
N TRP A 267 3.68 -5.21 -11.52
CA TRP A 267 3.80 -3.92 -12.21
C TRP A 267 4.80 -3.01 -11.50
N ASN A 268 5.72 -2.40 -12.26
CA ASN A 268 6.58 -1.35 -11.73
C ASN A 268 6.01 0.04 -12.02
N HIS A 269 6.22 0.97 -11.08
CA HIS A 269 6.00 2.39 -11.29
C HIS A 269 7.31 3.14 -11.07
N LEU A 270 8.04 3.40 -12.16
CA LEU A 270 9.40 3.96 -12.09
C LEU A 270 9.44 5.49 -12.14
N ASN A 271 8.31 6.19 -12.01
CA ASN A 271 8.29 7.65 -11.93
C ASN A 271 9.08 8.16 -10.71
N THR A 272 9.74 9.31 -10.88
CA THR A 272 10.71 9.85 -9.92
C THR A 272 10.15 10.00 -8.51
N PHE A 273 8.97 10.61 -8.36
CA PHE A 273 8.35 10.88 -7.07
C PHE A 273 7.54 9.68 -6.57
N SER A 274 6.96 8.86 -7.45
CA SER A 274 6.37 7.55 -7.12
C SER A 274 7.40 6.69 -6.38
N ARG A 275 8.60 6.53 -6.94
CA ARG A 275 9.70 5.81 -6.32
C ARG A 275 10.14 6.43 -5.00
N ALA A 276 10.19 7.76 -4.92
CA ALA A 276 10.67 8.47 -3.75
C ALA A 276 9.73 8.32 -2.53
N VAL A 277 8.44 8.62 -2.74
CA VAL A 277 7.45 8.66 -1.66
C VAL A 277 7.09 7.27 -1.15
N SER A 278 7.26 6.25 -1.98
CA SER A 278 6.95 4.86 -1.65
C SER A 278 8.15 4.08 -1.08
N PHE A 279 9.24 4.75 -0.72
CA PHE A 279 10.51 4.11 -0.37
C PHE A 279 10.87 3.02 -1.37
N GLU A 280 10.92 3.35 -2.66
CA GLU A 280 11.36 2.48 -3.76
C GLU A 280 10.55 1.18 -3.98
N ILE A 281 9.55 0.84 -3.16
CA ILE A 281 8.71 -0.37 -3.29
C ILE A 281 7.98 -0.44 -4.64
N SER A 282 7.79 0.72 -5.29
CA SER A 282 7.24 0.81 -6.64
C SER A 282 8.14 0.15 -7.71
N THR A 283 9.38 -0.17 -7.35
CA THR A 283 10.27 -1.11 -8.04
C THR A 283 9.87 -2.55 -7.74
N HIS A 284 8.60 -2.84 -8.01
CA HIS A 284 7.87 -3.92 -7.38
C HIS A 284 8.38 -5.31 -7.78
N SER A 285 8.92 -5.44 -8.99
CA SER A 285 9.54 -6.69 -9.45
C SER A 285 10.68 -7.15 -8.57
N GLU A 286 11.63 -6.26 -8.25
CA GLU A 286 12.76 -6.64 -7.39
C GLU A 286 12.28 -6.91 -5.96
N HIS A 287 11.31 -6.13 -5.47
CA HIS A 287 10.75 -6.32 -4.14
C HIS A 287 10.15 -7.74 -3.96
N HIS A 288 9.39 -8.23 -4.94
CA HIS A 288 8.84 -9.59 -4.89
C HIS A 288 9.89 -10.69 -5.12
N LEU A 289 10.96 -10.39 -5.86
CA LEU A 289 12.05 -11.35 -6.08
C LEU A 289 12.92 -11.53 -4.84
N ASP A 290 13.17 -10.45 -4.10
CA ASP A 290 14.04 -10.42 -2.93
C ASP A 290 13.45 -9.46 -1.87
N PRO A 291 12.42 -9.89 -1.11
CA PRO A 291 11.75 -9.03 -0.14
C PRO A 291 12.63 -8.68 1.06
N ASP A 292 13.69 -9.44 1.32
CA ASP A 292 14.70 -9.14 2.36
C ASP A 292 15.62 -7.96 1.96
N LYS A 293 15.62 -7.56 0.67
CA LYS A 293 16.44 -6.47 0.17
C LYS A 293 15.93 -5.13 0.71
N HIS A 294 16.85 -4.37 1.30
CA HIS A 294 16.57 -3.02 1.75
C HIS A 294 16.08 -2.15 0.60
N TYR A 295 15.08 -1.30 0.87
CA TYR A 295 14.42 -0.50 -0.14
C TYR A 295 15.37 0.34 -1.02
N GLU A 296 16.42 0.93 -0.44
CA GLU A 296 17.39 1.74 -1.18
C GLU A 296 18.26 0.91 -2.14
N LEU A 297 18.24 -0.41 -2.02
CA LEU A 297 19.04 -1.31 -2.87
C LEU A 297 18.20 -1.96 -3.97
N LEU A 298 16.88 -1.71 -4.00
CA LEU A 298 15.99 -2.25 -5.03
C LEU A 298 16.43 -1.79 -6.43
N ARG A 299 16.52 -2.75 -7.35
CA ARG A 299 16.94 -2.54 -8.73
C ARG A 299 15.72 -2.23 -9.59
N PRO A 300 15.68 -1.07 -10.28
CA PRO A 300 14.64 -0.82 -11.28
C PRO A 300 14.82 -1.74 -12.49
N TYR A 301 13.91 -2.71 -12.64
CA TYR A 301 13.82 -3.54 -13.84
C TYR A 301 13.08 -2.78 -14.94
N THR A 302 13.83 -2.21 -15.89
CA THR A 302 13.26 -1.49 -17.05
C THR A 302 12.61 -2.42 -18.07
N ASP A 303 13.06 -3.68 -18.11
CA ASP A 303 12.58 -4.69 -19.05
C ASP A 303 11.39 -5.49 -18.49
N ALA A 304 10.96 -5.20 -17.26
CA ALA A 304 9.76 -5.76 -16.66
C ALA A 304 8.53 -4.90 -17.00
N PRO A 305 7.30 -5.40 -16.81
CA PRO A 305 6.07 -4.65 -17.08
C PRO A 305 6.00 -3.34 -16.28
N GLN A 306 5.61 -2.27 -16.97
CA GLN A 306 5.56 -0.91 -16.42
C GLN A 306 4.15 -0.34 -16.45
N MET A 307 3.80 0.35 -15.37
CA MET A 307 2.64 1.23 -15.26
C MET A 307 3.08 2.71 -15.31
N PRO A 308 2.17 3.65 -15.61
CA PRO A 308 2.40 5.08 -15.41
C PRO A 308 2.71 5.42 -13.94
N SER A 309 2.76 6.71 -13.62
CA SER A 309 2.78 7.21 -12.24
C SER A 309 1.83 6.41 -11.33
N ILE A 310 2.33 5.95 -10.19
CA ILE A 310 1.50 5.21 -9.21
C ILE A 310 0.32 6.05 -8.76
N VAL A 311 0.51 7.37 -8.68
CA VAL A 311 -0.53 8.32 -8.31
C VAL A 311 -1.59 8.43 -9.40
N ALA A 312 -1.18 8.49 -10.67
CA ALA A 312 -2.14 8.51 -11.78
C ALA A 312 -2.95 7.21 -11.84
N CYS A 313 -2.30 6.06 -11.66
CA CYS A 313 -2.98 4.76 -11.59
C CYS A 313 -3.96 4.69 -10.42
N PHE A 314 -3.51 5.12 -9.23
CA PHE A 314 -4.32 5.17 -8.01
C PHE A 314 -5.59 5.99 -8.22
N LEU A 315 -5.47 7.23 -8.72
CA LEU A 315 -6.62 8.10 -8.98
C LEU A 315 -7.56 7.51 -10.03
N ALA A 316 -7.01 6.96 -11.11
CA ALA A 316 -7.82 6.32 -12.16
C ALA A 316 -8.58 5.08 -11.64
N SER A 317 -7.99 4.31 -10.70
CA SER A 317 -8.57 3.08 -10.14
C SER A 317 -9.93 3.28 -9.49
N PHE A 318 -10.20 4.47 -8.94
CA PHE A 318 -11.48 4.83 -8.33
C PHE A 318 -12.61 5.05 -9.34
N ILE A 319 -12.28 5.13 -10.63
CA ILE A 319 -13.24 5.16 -11.74
C ILE A 319 -12.98 3.89 -12.58
N PRO A 320 -13.53 2.71 -12.20
CA PRO A 320 -13.16 1.43 -12.82
C PRO A 320 -13.25 1.39 -14.36
N PRO A 321 -14.30 1.97 -15.00
CA PRO A 321 -14.35 2.01 -16.46
C PRO A 321 -13.20 2.81 -17.10
N LEU A 322 -12.73 3.86 -16.45
CA LEU A 322 -11.60 4.69 -16.90
C LEU A 322 -10.28 3.92 -16.73
N TRP A 323 -10.06 3.37 -15.52
CA TRP A 323 -8.90 2.53 -15.19
C TRP A 323 -8.73 1.39 -16.19
N GLU A 324 -9.79 0.60 -16.39
CA GLU A 324 -9.73 -0.58 -17.22
C GLU A 324 -9.45 -0.24 -18.68
N ARG A 325 -10.17 0.72 -19.24
CA ARG A 325 -10.09 1.06 -20.67
C ARG A 325 -8.78 1.74 -21.03
N LEU A 326 -8.34 2.71 -20.21
CA LEU A 326 -7.20 3.56 -20.56
C LEU A 326 -5.86 3.00 -20.08
N ILE A 327 -5.84 2.31 -18.94
CA ILE A 327 -4.59 1.90 -18.29
C ILE A 327 -4.42 0.39 -18.28
N ALA A 328 -5.37 -0.33 -17.69
CA ALA A 328 -5.16 -1.73 -17.35
C ALA A 328 -5.22 -2.67 -18.56
N ARG A 329 -6.27 -2.61 -19.39
CA ARG A 329 -6.45 -3.55 -20.51
C ARG A 329 -5.32 -3.46 -21.56
N PRO A 330 -4.89 -2.28 -22.04
CA PRO A 330 -3.79 -2.22 -23.01
C PRO A 330 -2.48 -2.79 -22.46
N ARG A 331 -2.23 -2.64 -21.15
CA ARG A 331 -1.03 -3.17 -20.48
C ARG A 331 -1.11 -4.66 -20.24
N LEU A 332 -2.27 -5.16 -19.82
CA LEU A 332 -2.51 -6.59 -19.67
C LEU A 332 -2.45 -7.32 -21.01
N GLU A 333 -2.95 -6.72 -22.08
CA GLU A 333 -2.80 -7.29 -23.43
C GLU A 333 -1.34 -7.36 -23.85
N ASN A 334 -0.56 -6.29 -23.62
CA ASN A 334 0.87 -6.31 -23.85
C ASN A 334 1.56 -7.41 -23.02
N TRP A 335 1.22 -7.49 -21.74
CA TRP A 335 1.74 -8.51 -20.82
C TRP A 335 1.45 -9.94 -21.32
N ASP A 336 0.21 -10.21 -21.70
CA ASP A 336 -0.24 -11.51 -22.23
C ASP A 336 0.53 -11.93 -23.50
N ARG A 337 0.83 -10.96 -24.37
CA ARG A 337 1.48 -11.22 -25.66
C ARG A 337 2.99 -11.40 -25.54
N HIS A 338 3.64 -10.69 -24.63
CA HIS A 338 5.10 -10.55 -24.63
C HIS A 338 5.80 -11.11 -23.39
N TYR A 339 5.08 -11.36 -22.30
CA TYR A 339 5.67 -11.80 -21.02
C TYR A 339 5.13 -13.15 -20.56
N ALA A 340 3.82 -13.37 -20.67
CA ALA A 340 3.16 -14.58 -20.21
C ALA A 340 3.67 -15.83 -20.93
N ASN A 341 3.98 -16.89 -20.18
CA ASN A 341 4.25 -18.20 -20.76
C ASN A 341 2.95 -18.87 -21.27
N PRO A 342 3.02 -19.99 -22.04
CA PRO A 342 1.82 -20.60 -22.62
C PRO A 342 0.74 -21.01 -21.59
N THR A 343 1.11 -21.34 -20.36
CA THR A 343 0.14 -21.65 -19.29
C THR A 343 -0.50 -20.38 -18.74
N GLU A 344 0.30 -19.34 -18.49
CA GLU A 344 -0.20 -18.03 -18.06
C GLU A 344 -1.11 -17.39 -19.11
N GLN A 345 -0.80 -17.55 -20.41
CA GLN A 345 -1.67 -17.10 -21.49
C GLN A 345 -3.06 -17.76 -21.41
N ARG A 346 -3.14 -19.07 -21.14
CA ARG A 346 -4.44 -19.75 -20.95
C ARG A 346 -5.19 -19.19 -19.74
N LEU A 347 -4.51 -19.06 -18.60
CA LEU A 347 -5.09 -18.48 -17.37
C LEU A 347 -5.56 -17.03 -17.58
N ALA A 348 -4.82 -16.24 -18.34
CA ALA A 348 -5.16 -14.87 -18.70
C ALA A 348 -6.39 -14.79 -19.59
N MET A 349 -6.52 -15.68 -20.58
CA MET A 349 -7.71 -15.75 -21.44
C MET A 349 -8.96 -16.19 -20.68
N GLU A 350 -8.82 -17.13 -19.74
CA GLU A 350 -9.90 -17.47 -18.81
C GLU A 350 -10.30 -16.30 -17.91
N ALA A 351 -9.30 -15.55 -17.39
CA ALA A 351 -9.55 -14.35 -16.61
C ALA A 351 -10.28 -13.26 -17.42
N ASN A 352 -9.90 -13.08 -18.69
CA ASN A 352 -10.61 -12.19 -19.62
C ASN A 352 -12.06 -12.64 -19.84
N ALA A 353 -12.29 -13.93 -20.08
CA ALA A 353 -13.62 -14.47 -20.28
C ALA A 353 -14.52 -14.23 -19.04
N ARG A 354 -13.99 -14.45 -17.83
CA ARG A 354 -14.70 -14.14 -16.57
C ARG A 354 -15.00 -12.65 -16.41
N ALA A 355 -14.11 -11.79 -16.87
CA ALA A 355 -14.27 -10.33 -16.84
C ALA A 355 -15.20 -9.80 -17.94
N GLY A 356 -15.66 -10.64 -18.87
CA GLY A 356 -16.39 -10.22 -20.07
C GLY A 356 -15.52 -9.43 -21.06
N TRP A 357 -14.20 -9.64 -21.04
CA TRP A 357 -13.23 -9.01 -21.94
C TRP A 357 -12.93 -9.90 -23.15
N PRO A 358 -12.44 -9.33 -24.27
CA PRO A 358 -12.00 -10.13 -25.41
C PRO A 358 -10.88 -11.11 -25.04
N ARG A 359 -10.94 -12.33 -25.59
CA ARG A 359 -9.83 -13.28 -25.57
C ARG A 359 -8.84 -12.92 -26.68
N TRP A 360 -8.11 -11.81 -26.50
CA TRP A 360 -7.35 -11.16 -27.57
C TRP A 360 -6.18 -12.00 -28.14
N LEU A 361 -5.74 -13.06 -27.45
CA LEU A 361 -4.78 -14.02 -27.99
C LEU A 361 -5.42 -15.06 -28.94
N GLU A 362 -6.73 -15.24 -28.85
CA GLU A 362 -7.50 -16.20 -29.67
C GLU A 362 -8.21 -15.52 -30.85
N THR A 363 -8.44 -14.21 -30.75
CA THR A 363 -8.90 -13.41 -31.88
C THR A 363 -7.74 -13.04 -32.80
N LYS A 364 -7.88 -13.24 -34.12
CA LYS A 364 -6.93 -12.71 -35.10
C LYS A 364 -6.77 -11.19 -34.89
N PRO A 365 -5.56 -10.61 -35.00
CA PRO A 365 -5.39 -9.16 -34.96
C PRO A 365 -6.31 -8.52 -36.00
N ALA A 366 -7.02 -7.45 -35.63
CA ALA A 366 -7.70 -6.62 -36.62
C ALA A 366 -6.64 -6.13 -37.62
N ALA A 367 -6.88 -6.33 -38.92
CA ALA A 367 -5.99 -5.82 -39.95
C ALA A 367 -5.82 -4.30 -39.74
N ALA A 368 -4.56 -3.86 -39.66
CA ALA A 368 -4.17 -2.48 -39.41
C ALA A 368 -4.62 -1.53 -40.53
#